data_AF-A0A2N2M383-F1
#
_entry.id   AF-A0A2N2M383-F1
#
_cell.length_a   1.000
_cell.length_b   1.000
_cell.length_c   1.000
_cell.angle_alpha   90.00
_cell.angle_beta   90.00
_cell.angle_gamma   90.00
#
_symmetry.space_group_name_H-M   'P 1'
#
loop_
_entity.id
_entity.type
_entity.pdbx_description
1 polymer ?
#
loop_
_entity_poly.entity_id
_entity_poly.type
_entity_poly.pdbx_seq_one_letter_code
_entity_poly.pdbx_strand_id
1 'polypeptide(L)'
;SGRVIGKFNAAQTDLHRLRRGYVHIPQPATFFRADLWKKVGPLDPSFFFAMDYDLWTRLAAVSEIKYLPGRTWAQFRLHTDGKTVASDDRCWPEMLRVHYRDGGKPLAPIVIKYWLRKIAAPFLNWNRRRMFKS
;
A
#
# COMPACT_ATOMS: atom_id res chain seq x y z
N SER A 1 9.42 -5.32 -23.72
CA SER A 1 10.74 -5.69 -23.19
C SER A 1 10.56 -6.33 -21.80
N GLY A 2 11.20 -7.48 -21.53
CA GLY A 2 11.05 -8.27 -20.29
C GLY A 2 12.10 -7.96 -19.22
N ARG A 3 12.68 -6.76 -19.22
CA ARG A 3 13.75 -6.38 -18.30
C ARG A 3 13.19 -6.13 -16.90
N VAL A 4 13.75 -6.80 -15.89
CA VAL A 4 13.47 -6.52 -14.47
C VAL A 4 14.14 -5.20 -14.08
N ILE A 5 13.36 -4.23 -13.60
CA ILE A 5 13.83 -2.89 -13.22
C ILE A 5 13.98 -2.69 -11.71
N GLY A 6 13.49 -3.64 -10.90
CA GLY A 6 13.59 -3.58 -9.45
C GLY A 6 12.81 -4.70 -8.77
N LYS A 7 12.90 -4.74 -7.44
CA LYS A 7 12.10 -5.63 -6.60
C LYS A 7 11.17 -4.80 -5.72
N PHE A 8 9.93 -5.25 -5.58
CA PHE A 8 9.03 -4.71 -4.56
C PHE A 8 9.65 -4.93 -3.19
N ASN A 9 9.54 -3.94 -2.30
CA ASN A 9 10.08 -4.02 -0.95
C ASN A 9 9.18 -4.90 -0.06
N ALA A 10 9.05 -6.19 -0.36
CA ALA A 10 8.24 -7.12 0.42
C ALA A 10 8.91 -7.42 1.76
N ALA A 11 8.14 -7.40 2.84
CA ALA A 11 8.65 -7.61 4.20
C ALA A 11 7.54 -8.11 5.14
N GLN A 12 7.94 -8.70 6.27
CA GLN A 12 7.00 -9.11 7.31
C GLN A 12 6.23 -7.90 7.86
N THR A 13 4.91 -8.03 7.94
CA THR A 13 4.02 -7.03 8.51
C THR A 13 2.98 -7.67 9.43
N ASP A 14 2.20 -6.84 10.11
CA ASP A 14 1.13 -7.22 11.01
C ASP A 14 0.08 -6.09 11.03
N LEU A 15 -1.02 -6.28 11.75
CA LEU A 15 -2.07 -5.26 11.84
C LEU A 15 -1.54 -3.91 12.34
N HIS A 16 -0.68 -3.93 13.36
CA HIS A 16 -0.14 -2.71 13.97
C HIS A 16 0.74 -1.91 13.01
N ARG A 17 1.58 -2.60 12.25
CA ARG A 17 2.42 -2.02 11.18
C ARG A 17 1.55 -1.49 10.04
N LEU A 18 0.54 -2.25 9.60
CA LEU A 18 -0.39 -1.81 8.54
C LEU A 18 -1.14 -0.53 8.93
N ARG A 19 -1.62 -0.44 10.18
CA ARG A 19 -2.27 0.78 10.73
C ARG A 19 -1.33 1.98 10.85
N ARG A 20 -0.02 1.79 10.71
CA ARG A 20 1.00 2.85 10.65
C ARG A 20 1.46 3.14 9.21
N GLY A 21 0.77 2.61 8.21
CA GLY A 21 1.09 2.78 6.79
C GLY A 21 2.33 2.00 6.34
N TYR A 22 2.68 0.89 7.02
CA TYR A 22 3.76 0.00 6.60
C TYR A 22 3.20 -1.13 5.71
N VAL A 23 2.96 -0.80 4.43
CA VAL A 23 2.36 -1.70 3.45
C VAL A 23 3.46 -2.37 2.64
N HIS A 24 3.84 -3.58 3.04
CA HIS A 24 4.91 -4.37 2.43
C HIS A 24 4.40 -5.72 1.88
N ILE A 25 3.15 -5.74 1.43
CA ILE A 25 2.45 -6.91 0.91
C ILE A 25 2.32 -6.78 -0.62
N PRO A 26 3.00 -7.61 -1.43
CA PRO A 26 2.85 -7.59 -2.87
C PRO A 26 1.54 -8.29 -3.30
N GLN A 27 0.63 -7.54 -3.92
CA GLN A 27 -0.66 -8.06 -4.40
C GLN A 27 -0.56 -9.37 -5.24
N PRO A 28 0.33 -9.50 -6.26
CA PRO A 28 0.36 -10.69 -7.11
C PRO A 28 0.97 -11.93 -6.44
N ALA A 29 1.54 -11.81 -5.24
CA ALA A 29 2.18 -12.90 -4.51
C ALA A 29 1.59 -13.07 -3.09
N THR A 30 0.30 -12.75 -2.93
CA THR A 30 -0.42 -12.89 -1.66
C THR A 30 -1.53 -13.93 -1.80
N PHE A 31 -1.58 -14.87 -0.86
CA PHE A 31 -2.58 -15.93 -0.79
C PHE A 31 -3.24 -15.90 0.58
N PHE A 32 -4.54 -16.17 0.64
CA PHE A 32 -5.29 -16.31 1.88
C PHE A 32 -6.35 -17.39 1.72
N ARG A 33 -6.78 -17.97 2.84
CA ARG A 33 -7.77 -19.04 2.84
C ARG A 33 -9.16 -18.48 2.46
N ALA A 34 -9.95 -19.29 1.75
CA ALA A 34 -11.29 -18.90 1.32
C ALA A 34 -12.27 -18.64 2.49
N ASP A 35 -12.07 -19.29 3.64
CA ASP A 35 -12.86 -19.02 4.85
C ASP A 35 -12.61 -17.62 5.44
N LEU A 36 -11.38 -17.11 5.34
CA LEU A 36 -11.06 -15.73 5.71
C LEU A 36 -11.78 -14.73 4.79
N TRP A 37 -11.84 -15.02 3.48
CA TRP A 37 -12.61 -14.19 2.53
C TRP A 37 -14.09 -14.09 2.91
N LYS A 38 -14.71 -15.21 3.29
CA LYS A 38 -16.11 -15.22 3.75
C LYS A 38 -16.34 -14.40 5.02
N LYS A 39 -15.31 -14.26 5.87
CA LYS A 39 -15.40 -13.48 7.12
C LYS A 39 -15.26 -11.99 6.90
N VAL A 40 -14.32 -11.59 6.05
CA VAL A 40 -13.97 -10.17 5.94
C VAL A 40 -14.49 -9.52 4.68
N GLY A 41 -14.67 -10.26 3.59
CA GLY A 41 -15.12 -9.75 2.30
C GLY A 41 -16.54 -9.15 2.34
N PRO A 42 -17.00 -8.51 1.26
CA PRO A 42 -16.31 -8.33 -0.03
C PRO A 42 -15.24 -7.22 0.02
N LEU A 43 -14.67 -6.87 -1.14
CA LEU A 43 -13.97 -5.58 -1.28
C LEU A 43 -15.00 -4.44 -1.19
N ASP A 44 -14.61 -3.33 -0.57
CA ASP A 44 -15.42 -2.11 -0.56
C ASP A 44 -15.17 -1.35 -1.88
N PRO A 45 -16.18 -1.24 -2.77
CA PRO A 45 -16.02 -0.63 -4.09
C PRO A 45 -15.86 0.90 -4.02
N SER A 46 -16.02 1.52 -2.85
CA SER A 46 -15.76 2.94 -2.64
C SER A 46 -14.27 3.30 -2.55
N PHE A 47 -13.39 2.30 -2.55
CA PHE A 47 -11.95 2.48 -2.69
C PHE A 47 -11.52 2.24 -4.14
N PHE A 48 -10.72 3.13 -4.70
CA PHE A 48 -10.18 2.99 -6.04
C PHE A 48 -8.70 2.61 -6.03
N PHE A 49 -7.95 3.11 -5.05
CA PHE A 49 -6.49 2.95 -4.95
C PHE A 49 -6.05 2.05 -3.79
N ALA A 50 -6.84 1.93 -2.73
CA ALA A 50 -6.48 1.26 -1.47
C ALA A 50 -7.39 0.08 -1.11
N MET A 51 -8.08 -0.53 -2.09
CA MET A 51 -8.93 -1.73 -1.87
C MET A 51 -8.15 -2.90 -1.25
N ASP A 52 -6.93 -3.11 -1.74
CA ASP A 52 -6.03 -4.16 -1.25
C ASP A 52 -5.54 -3.81 0.17
N TYR A 53 -5.17 -2.55 0.43
CA TYR A 53 -4.82 -2.10 1.78
C TYR A 53 -5.96 -2.35 2.79
N ASP A 54 -7.17 -1.95 2.44
CA ASP A 54 -8.36 -2.21 3.24
C ASP A 54 -8.53 -3.71 3.52
N LEU A 55 -8.45 -4.54 2.49
CA LEU A 55 -8.51 -6.00 2.64
C LEU A 55 -7.41 -6.53 3.57
N TRP A 56 -6.17 -6.06 3.45
CA TRP A 56 -5.06 -6.48 4.30
C TRP A 56 -5.28 -6.12 5.76
N THR A 57 -5.80 -4.92 6.05
CA THR A 57 -6.13 -4.53 7.43
C THR A 57 -7.21 -5.42 8.03
N ARG A 58 -8.26 -5.75 7.27
CA ARG A 58 -9.34 -6.63 7.72
C ARG A 58 -8.87 -8.08 7.93
N LEU A 59 -8.07 -8.62 7.01
CA LEU A 59 -7.48 -9.95 7.15
C LEU A 59 -6.53 -10.02 8.37
N ALA A 60 -5.68 -9.02 8.56
CA ALA A 60 -4.76 -8.93 9.70
C ALA A 60 -5.47 -8.78 11.06
N ALA A 61 -6.73 -8.31 11.07
CA ALA A 61 -7.53 -8.21 12.28
C ALA A 61 -8.09 -9.56 12.75
N VAL A 62 -8.21 -10.54 11.86
CA VAL A 62 -8.82 -11.85 12.16
C VAL A 62 -7.85 -13.02 11.99
N SER A 63 -6.67 -12.79 11.45
CA SER A 63 -5.65 -13.81 11.17
C SER A 63 -4.26 -13.19 11.14
N GLU A 64 -3.25 -14.02 11.34
CA GLU A 64 -1.86 -13.63 11.13
C GLU A 64 -1.50 -13.55 9.63
N ILE A 65 -0.63 -12.60 9.30
CA ILE A 65 0.04 -12.51 8.00
C ILE A 65 1.46 -13.07 8.15
N LYS A 66 1.87 -13.99 7.29
CA LYS A 66 3.23 -14.54 7.26
C LYS A 66 3.92 -14.20 5.95
N TYR A 67 5.12 -13.61 6.05
CA TYR A 67 6.00 -13.37 4.91
C TYR A 67 6.96 -14.55 4.74
N LEU A 68 7.10 -15.02 3.49
CA LEU A 68 8.05 -16.07 3.11
C LEU A 68 9.26 -15.44 2.39
N PRO A 69 10.41 -15.26 3.08
CA PRO A 69 11.59 -14.64 2.49
C PRO A 69 12.30 -15.54 1.47
N GLY A 70 13.21 -14.93 0.69
CA GLY A 70 14.21 -15.67 -0.10
C GLY A 70 13.80 -16.08 -1.51
N ARG A 71 12.51 -16.08 -1.85
CA ARG A 71 12.02 -16.44 -3.20
C ARG A 71 11.11 -15.39 -3.81
N THR A 72 11.31 -15.12 -5.09
CA THR A 72 10.36 -14.33 -5.90
C THR A 72 9.29 -15.27 -6.44
N TRP A 73 8.03 -15.02 -6.08
CA TRP A 73 6.89 -15.84 -6.50
C TRP A 73 6.12 -15.29 -7.69
N ALA A 74 6.15 -13.97 -7.90
CA ALA A 74 5.45 -13.31 -8.99
C ALA A 74 6.22 -12.08 -9.49
N GLN A 75 5.91 -11.67 -10.72
CA GLN A 75 6.38 -10.43 -11.33
C GLN A 75 5.16 -9.66 -11.84
N PHE A 76 5.19 -8.33 -11.73
CA PHE A 76 4.20 -7.46 -12.34
C PHE A 76 4.89 -6.43 -13.22
N ARG A 77 4.17 -5.93 -14.22
CA ARG A 77 4.69 -4.91 -15.14
C ARG A 77 4.32 -3.53 -14.61
N LEU A 78 5.31 -2.65 -14.60
CA LEU A 78 5.07 -1.22 -14.44
C LEU A 78 4.81 -0.64 -15.83
N HIS A 79 3.60 -0.14 -16.03
CA HIS A 79 3.23 0.60 -17.23
C HIS A 79 3.51 2.09 -16.94
N THR A 80 4.02 2.84 -17.92
CA THR A 80 4.28 4.29 -17.78
C THR A 80 3.02 5.09 -17.44
N ASP A 81 1.87 4.64 -17.92
CA ASP A 81 0.53 5.17 -17.56
C ASP A 81 -0.06 4.50 -16.29
N GLY A 82 0.61 3.46 -15.80
CA GLY A 82 0.22 2.67 -14.63
C GLY A 82 0.73 3.32 -13.34
N LYS A 83 -0.21 3.90 -12.59
CA LYS A 83 -0.06 4.36 -11.20
C LYS A 83 1.27 5.06 -10.91
N THR A 84 1.54 6.13 -11.65
CA THR A 84 2.54 7.16 -11.34
C THR A 84 2.31 7.74 -9.94
N VAL A 85 3.28 8.51 -9.43
CA VAL A 85 3.26 9.27 -8.16
C VAL A 85 1.90 9.94 -7.83
N ALA A 86 1.16 10.39 -8.84
CA ALA A 86 -0.21 10.91 -8.72
C ALA A 86 -1.23 9.88 -8.17
N SER A 87 -0.95 8.59 -8.22
CA SER A 87 -1.75 7.52 -7.65
C SER A 87 -1.32 7.15 -6.23
N ASP A 88 -0.03 7.32 -5.91
CA ASP A 88 0.45 7.29 -4.51
C ASP A 88 -0.24 8.40 -3.71
N ASP A 89 -0.26 9.63 -4.23
CA ASP A 89 -0.94 10.77 -3.58
C ASP A 89 -2.45 10.55 -3.41
N ARG A 90 -3.08 9.76 -4.29
CA ARG A 90 -4.50 9.38 -4.21
C ARG A 90 -4.74 8.16 -3.30
N CYS A 91 -3.74 7.32 -3.09
CA CYS A 91 -3.83 6.17 -2.19
C CYS A 91 -3.86 6.59 -0.72
N TRP A 92 -3.05 7.57 -0.31
CA TRP A 92 -2.99 8.00 1.09
C TRP A 92 -4.33 8.48 1.69
N PRO A 93 -5.13 9.32 1.00
CA PRO A 93 -6.46 9.69 1.47
C PRO A 93 -7.36 8.47 1.73
N GLU A 94 -7.32 7.47 0.86
CA GLU A 94 -8.09 6.23 1.04
C GLU A 94 -7.57 5.39 2.21
N MET A 95 -6.24 5.29 2.38
CA MET A 95 -5.66 4.64 3.57
C MET A 95 -6.05 5.36 4.87
N LEU A 96 -6.16 6.68 4.86
CA LEU A 96 -6.66 7.45 6.01
C LEU A 96 -8.15 7.21 6.27
N ARG A 97 -8.97 7.05 5.23
CA ARG A 97 -10.39 6.65 5.38
C ARG A 97 -10.50 5.31 6.12
N VAL A 98 -9.70 4.31 5.73
CA VAL A 98 -9.61 3.01 6.46
C VAL A 98 -9.17 3.23 7.90
N HIS A 99 -8.11 4.00 8.13
CA HIS A 99 -7.59 4.29 9.47
C HIS A 99 -8.66 4.90 10.38
N TYR A 100 -9.39 5.90 9.92
CA TYR A 100 -10.44 6.56 10.72
C TYR A 100 -11.67 5.68 10.91
N ARG A 101 -12.08 4.92 9.88
CA ARG A 101 -13.17 3.93 9.99
C ARG A 101 -12.88 2.92 11.11
N ASP A 102 -11.63 2.48 11.23
CA ASP A 102 -11.21 1.47 12.20
C ASP A 102 -10.86 2.08 13.58
N GLY A 103 -11.32 3.31 13.87
CA GLY A 103 -11.14 3.98 15.17
C GLY A 103 -9.77 4.64 15.37
N GLY A 104 -9.05 4.92 14.28
CA GLY A 104 -7.76 5.58 14.30
C GLY A 104 -7.81 7.03 14.78
N LYS A 105 -6.80 7.46 15.54
CA LYS A 105 -6.70 8.83 16.07
C LYS A 105 -6.08 9.80 15.05
N PRO A 106 -6.39 11.11 15.11
CA PRO A 106 -5.77 12.13 14.25
C PRO A 106 -4.26 12.28 14.42
N LEU A 107 -3.72 12.02 15.61
CA LEU A 107 -2.27 12.09 15.90
C LEU A 107 -1.54 10.74 15.69
N ALA A 108 -2.07 9.88 14.82
CA ALA A 108 -1.45 8.59 14.53
C ALA A 108 -0.27 8.70 13.55
N PRO A 109 0.71 7.79 13.58
CA PRO A 109 1.86 7.81 12.68
C PRO A 109 1.50 7.85 11.19
N ILE A 110 0.41 7.19 10.78
CA ILE A 110 -0.05 7.20 9.37
C ILE A 110 -0.51 8.59 8.93
N VAL A 111 -1.17 9.34 9.82
CA VAL A 111 -1.64 10.71 9.56
C VAL A 111 -0.46 11.67 9.47
N ILE A 112 0.51 11.54 10.41
CA ILE A 112 1.73 12.34 10.40
C ILE A 112 2.53 12.09 9.11
N LYS A 113 2.70 10.81 8.71
CA LYS A 113 3.36 10.45 7.44
C LYS A 113 2.67 11.07 6.23
N TYR A 114 1.34 11.05 6.18
CA TYR A 114 0.58 11.69 5.11
C TYR A 114 0.90 13.18 5.00
N TRP A 115 0.83 13.91 6.11
CA TRP A 115 1.10 15.36 6.10
C TRP A 115 2.56 15.69 5.77
N LEU A 116 3.52 14.92 6.31
CA LEU A 116 4.94 15.09 5.95
C LEU A 116 5.16 14.89 4.45
N ARG A 117 4.54 13.86 3.85
CA ARG A 117 4.62 13.64 2.40
C ARG A 117 3.99 14.79 1.62
N LYS A 118 2.83 15.29 2.05
CA LYS A 118 2.13 16.41 1.40
C LYS A 118 2.95 17.70 1.44
N ILE A 119 3.62 17.98 2.56
CA ILE A 119 4.51 19.13 2.71
C ILE A 119 5.79 18.96 1.88
N ALA A 120 6.35 17.75 1.82
CA ALA A 120 7.56 17.46 1.05
C ALA A 120 7.30 17.34 -0.47
N ALA A 121 6.06 17.08 -0.90
CA ALA A 121 5.71 16.81 -2.28
C ALA A 121 6.14 17.90 -3.28
N PRO A 122 5.95 19.21 -3.02
CA PRO A 122 6.42 20.27 -3.93
C PRO A 122 7.93 20.22 -4.16
N PHE A 123 8.70 20.02 -3.08
CA PHE A 123 10.16 19.94 -3.15
C PHE A 123 10.64 18.68 -3.90
N LEU A 124 10.04 17.52 -3.60
CA LEU A 124 10.36 16.25 -4.27
C LEU A 124 10.02 16.29 -5.77
N ASN A 125 8.87 16.90 -6.12
CA ASN A 125 8.44 17.07 -7.51
C ASN A 125 9.35 18.03 -8.27
N TRP A 126 9.84 19.10 -7.62
CA TRP A 126 10.80 20.02 -8.20
C TRP A 126 12.15 19.33 -8.51
N ASN A 127 12.72 18.58 -7.56
CA ASN A 127 13.95 17.83 -7.77
C ASN A 127 13.83 16.80 -8.90
N ARG A 128 12.72 16.07 -8.98
CA ARG A 128 12.48 15.09 -10.05
C ARG A 128 12.38 15.74 -11.43
N ARG A 129 11.70 16.89 -11.56
CA ARG A 129 11.61 17.62 -12.84
C ARG A 129 12.99 18.06 -13.36
N ARG A 130 13.95 18.32 -12.47
CA ARG A 130 15.34 18.62 -12.86
C ARG A 130 16.08 17.38 -13.38
N MET A 131 15.81 16.20 -12.83
CA MET A 131 16.45 14.95 -13.26
C MET A 131 16.04 14.48 -14.67
N PHE A 132 14.83 14.82 -15.14
CA PHE A 132 14.33 14.46 -16.47
C PHE A 132 14.60 15.52 -17.56
N LYS A 133 15.26 16.64 -17.21
CA LYS A 133 15.65 17.72 -18.14
C LYS A 133 17.15 17.72 -18.47
N SER A 134 17.88 16.68 -18.07
CA SER A 134 19.30 16.45 -18.40
C SER A 134 19.45 15.27 -19.35
#